data_AF-A0A7V3W324-F1
#
_entry.id   AF-A0A7V3W324-F1
#
_cell.length_a   1.000
_cell.length_b   1.000
_cell.length_c   1.000
_cell.angle_alpha   90.00
_cell.angle_beta   90.00
_cell.angle_gamma   90.00
#
_symmetry.space_group_name_H-M   'P 1'
#
loop_
_entity.id
_entity.type
_entity.pdbx_description
1 polymer ?
#
loop_
_entity_poly.entity_id
_entity_poly.type
_entity_poly.pdbx_seq_one_letter_code
_entity_poly.pdbx_strand_id
1 'polypeptide(L)'
;KFMTTEFLIHRYPDRAVLLATNRCFGHCRFCFRRDAWFEPVKIIHGQALSHAQKYLRCHPGIKELIISGGDPLTLSNRELARVLRSFDILPQLSLIRVASRALSFCPKRIDHGLVKIFQASRKPVWFVSHFNHARELGRETILAVRRLKAAGVNILNQTVLLRGVNDRAEILSDLFRRLAGLGVKPYYLFQCDPCVGTAHFSTDLISSLGLMEKLGKNSGIIVPRFAFELPGFGKLSPGPGWKIKREAKGFRIISPAGKNYFYPTVPVPASAGKFRSGHKKGLLHGRSRREGFGK
;
A
#
# COMPACT_ATOMS: atom_id res chain seq x y z
N LYS A 1 6.16 12.77 -10.33
CA LYS A 1 6.02 12.61 -8.87
C LYS A 1 4.54 12.30 -8.60
N PHE A 2 4.20 11.20 -7.94
CA PHE A 2 2.79 10.78 -7.75
C PHE A 2 2.06 11.51 -6.61
N MET A 3 2.77 12.38 -5.88
CA MET A 3 2.20 13.24 -4.86
C MET A 3 1.50 14.41 -5.55
N THR A 4 0.17 14.51 -5.38
CA THR A 4 -0.67 15.48 -6.08
C THR A 4 -1.15 16.62 -5.18
N THR A 5 -1.19 16.38 -3.87
CA THR A 5 -1.27 17.39 -2.81
C THR A 5 -0.32 16.97 -1.69
N GLU A 6 -0.11 17.80 -0.66
CA GLU A 6 0.79 17.47 0.46
C GLU A 6 0.54 16.06 1.07
N PHE A 7 -0.73 15.66 1.17
CA PHE A 7 -1.14 14.41 1.81
C PHE A 7 -1.77 13.40 0.85
N LEU A 8 -1.79 13.64 -0.46
CA LEU A 8 -2.47 12.76 -1.41
C LEU A 8 -1.52 12.25 -2.48
N ILE A 9 -1.44 10.92 -2.58
CA ILE A 9 -0.71 10.22 -3.63
C ILE A 9 -1.73 9.62 -4.60
N HIS A 10 -1.62 9.99 -5.87
CA HIS A 10 -2.41 9.40 -6.95
C HIS A 10 -1.45 8.82 -7.99
N ARG A 11 -1.34 7.49 -7.98
CA ARG A 11 -0.45 6.73 -8.88
C ARG A 11 -1.23 5.89 -9.88
N TYR A 12 -2.35 5.30 -9.44
CA TYR A 12 -3.14 4.38 -10.22
C TYR A 12 -4.44 5.05 -10.66
N PRO A 13 -4.96 4.76 -11.86
CA PRO A 13 -6.12 5.48 -12.41
C PRO A 13 -7.38 5.46 -11.54
N ASP A 14 -7.57 4.41 -10.75
CA ASP A 14 -8.80 4.11 -10.03
C ASP A 14 -8.70 4.31 -8.51
N ARG A 15 -7.52 4.65 -7.97
CA ARG A 15 -7.32 4.73 -6.52
C ARG A 15 -6.24 5.71 -6.08
N ALA A 16 -6.49 6.34 -4.94
CA ALA A 16 -5.55 7.26 -4.30
C ALA A 16 -5.23 6.84 -2.86
N VAL A 17 -4.07 7.28 -2.36
CA VAL A 17 -3.65 7.10 -0.97
C VAL A 17 -3.62 8.45 -0.27
N LEU A 18 -4.39 8.58 0.81
CA LEU A 18 -4.36 9.71 1.72
C LEU A 18 -3.41 9.41 2.88
N LEU A 19 -2.40 10.23 3.07
CA LEU A 19 -1.52 10.17 4.25
C LEU A 19 -2.20 10.96 5.38
N ALA A 20 -2.92 10.28 6.27
CA ALA A 20 -3.65 10.96 7.35
C ALA A 20 -2.72 11.54 8.41
N THR A 21 -1.57 10.90 8.62
CA THR A 21 -0.52 11.32 9.56
C THR A 21 0.81 10.66 9.23
N ASN A 22 1.94 11.14 9.75
CA ASN A 22 3.20 10.40 9.80
C ASN A 22 3.45 9.68 11.14
N ARG A 23 2.58 9.83 12.14
CA ARG A 23 2.70 9.14 13.43
C ARG A 23 2.40 7.65 13.30
N CYS A 24 3.11 6.82 14.07
CA CYS A 24 2.89 5.37 14.16
C CYS A 24 2.72 4.94 15.62
N PHE A 25 2.07 3.80 15.87
CA PHE A 25 2.11 3.12 17.18
C PHE A 25 3.49 2.52 17.49
N GLY A 26 4.24 2.15 16.45
CA GLY A 26 5.59 1.61 16.55
C GLY A 26 6.32 1.70 15.21
N HIS A 27 7.64 1.87 15.26
CA HIS A 27 8.49 2.01 14.08
C HIS A 27 8.98 0.64 13.59
N CYS A 28 8.35 0.12 12.54
CA CYS A 28 8.78 -1.12 11.88
C CYS A 28 10.20 -0.96 11.34
N ARG A 29 11.15 -1.80 11.75
CA ARG A 29 12.56 -1.70 11.30
C ARG A 29 12.78 -1.90 9.80
N PHE A 30 11.78 -2.44 9.10
CA PHE A 30 11.71 -2.62 7.65
C PHE A 30 10.85 -1.55 6.94
N CYS A 31 10.45 -0.46 7.61
CA CYS A 31 9.55 0.54 7.03
C CYS A 31 10.19 1.30 5.86
N PHE A 32 9.57 1.24 4.68
CA PHE A 32 9.99 2.03 3.52
C PHE A 32 9.68 3.54 3.64
N ARG A 33 8.84 3.94 4.61
CA ARG A 33 8.54 5.36 4.93
C ARG A 33 9.34 5.90 6.11
N ARG A 34 10.46 5.26 6.46
CA ARG A 34 11.25 5.61 7.66
C ARG A 34 11.75 7.05 7.71
N ASP A 35 11.94 7.69 6.56
CA ASP A 35 12.36 9.10 6.49
C ASP A 35 11.35 10.01 7.21
N ALA A 36 10.06 9.65 7.19
CA ALA A 36 9.01 10.40 7.85
C ALA A 36 9.06 10.34 9.40
N TRP A 37 9.90 9.47 9.98
CA TRP A 37 10.08 9.38 11.44
C TRP A 37 10.86 10.56 12.02
N PHE A 38 11.69 11.21 11.20
CA PHE A 38 12.52 12.34 11.60
C PHE A 38 11.84 13.69 11.31
N GLU A 39 10.69 13.65 10.64
CA GLU A 39 9.88 14.83 10.36
C GLU A 39 9.00 15.19 11.58
N PRO A 40 8.68 16.48 11.78
CA PRO A 40 7.66 16.89 12.74
C PRO A 40 6.34 16.14 12.50
N VAL A 41 5.56 15.93 13.57
CA VAL A 41 4.26 15.25 13.45
C VAL A 41 3.33 16.08 12.55
N LYS A 42 2.84 15.44 11.50
CA LYS A 42 1.86 15.99 10.55
C LYS A 42 0.57 15.19 10.68
N ILE A 43 -0.56 15.88 10.73
CA ILE A 43 -1.91 15.29 10.73
C ILE A 43 -2.75 16.10 9.76
N ILE A 44 -3.48 15.43 8.86
CA ILE A 44 -4.30 16.12 7.86
C ILE A 44 -5.51 16.83 8.49
N HIS A 45 -5.63 18.14 8.24
CA HIS A 45 -6.72 18.98 8.73
C HIS A 45 -6.90 20.21 7.83
N GLY A 46 -7.94 21.01 8.12
CA GLY A 46 -8.18 22.32 7.50
C GLY A 46 -8.07 22.32 5.97
N GLN A 47 -7.29 23.28 5.45
CA GLN A 47 -7.09 23.47 4.01
C GLN A 47 -6.49 22.25 3.32
N ALA A 48 -5.55 21.54 3.97
CA ALA A 48 -4.93 20.35 3.38
C ALA A 48 -5.95 19.24 3.10
N LEU A 49 -6.91 19.04 4.01
CA LEU A 49 -8.01 18.10 3.83
C LEU A 49 -8.93 18.55 2.68
N SER A 50 -9.26 19.84 2.62
CA SER A 50 -10.07 20.42 1.54
C SER A 50 -9.39 20.31 0.17
N HIS A 51 -8.08 20.47 0.09
CA HIS A 51 -7.31 20.30 -1.14
C HIS A 51 -7.34 18.85 -1.64
N ALA A 52 -7.15 17.87 -0.74
CA ALA A 52 -7.27 16.46 -1.09
C ALA A 52 -8.69 16.13 -1.60
N GLN A 53 -9.72 16.64 -0.92
CA GLN A 53 -11.12 16.47 -1.34
C GLN A 53 -11.39 17.09 -2.71
N LYS A 54 -10.94 18.33 -2.95
CA LYS A 54 -11.08 19.02 -4.25
C LYS A 54 -10.39 18.23 -5.35
N TYR A 55 -9.18 17.74 -5.11
CA TYR A 55 -8.47 16.90 -6.07
C TYR A 55 -9.29 15.66 -6.44
N LEU A 56 -9.78 14.88 -5.47
CA LEU A 56 -10.57 13.68 -5.75
C LEU A 56 -11.87 14.00 -6.50
N ARG A 57 -12.53 15.13 -6.21
CA ARG A 57 -13.74 15.57 -6.94
C ARG A 57 -13.44 15.84 -8.42
N CYS A 58 -12.28 16.41 -8.74
CA CYS A 58 -11.87 16.66 -10.13
C CYS A 58 -11.39 15.40 -10.87
N HIS A 59 -11.31 14.24 -10.20
CA HIS A 59 -10.80 13.00 -10.77
C HIS A 59 -11.84 11.86 -10.60
N PRO A 60 -12.94 11.87 -11.37
CA PRO A 60 -14.06 10.92 -11.21
C PRO A 60 -13.68 9.46 -11.51
N GLY A 61 -12.53 9.22 -12.14
CA GLY A 61 -11.96 7.88 -12.34
C GLY A 61 -11.53 7.20 -11.04
N ILE A 62 -11.22 7.98 -9.98
CA ILE A 62 -10.84 7.43 -8.69
C ILE A 62 -12.08 6.88 -7.98
N LYS A 63 -12.11 5.56 -7.79
CA LYS A 63 -13.20 4.82 -7.14
C LYS A 63 -12.85 4.37 -5.73
N GLU A 64 -11.58 4.37 -5.37
CA GLU A 64 -11.12 3.89 -4.08
C GLU A 64 -10.17 4.89 -3.40
N LEU A 65 -10.41 5.14 -2.10
CA LEU A 65 -9.50 5.90 -1.26
C LEU A 65 -8.87 5.02 -0.19
N ILE A 66 -7.55 5.06 -0.06
CA ILE A 66 -6.80 4.35 0.97
C ILE A 66 -6.29 5.36 1.98
N ILE A 67 -6.86 5.38 3.17
CA ILE A 67 -6.38 6.16 4.30
C ILE A 67 -5.22 5.39 4.94
N SER A 68 -4.02 5.97 4.89
CA SER A 68 -2.75 5.41 5.34
C SER A 68 -1.89 6.55 5.93
N GLY A 69 -0.56 6.44 5.85
CA GLY A 69 0.39 7.38 6.45
C GLY A 69 1.49 6.64 7.19
N GLY A 70 1.80 7.09 8.41
CA GLY A 70 2.38 6.24 9.45
C GLY A 70 1.35 5.19 9.86
N ASP A 71 0.39 5.57 10.71
CA ASP A 71 -0.77 4.76 11.05
C ASP A 71 -2.00 5.67 11.30
N PRO A 72 -3.05 5.61 10.47
CA PRO A 72 -4.20 6.50 10.57
C PRO A 72 -5.02 6.29 11.86
N LEU A 73 -4.85 5.16 12.55
CA LEU A 73 -5.54 4.93 13.82
C LEU A 73 -4.83 5.55 15.01
N THR A 74 -3.67 6.21 14.85
CA THR A 74 -3.14 7.09 15.91
C THR A 74 -3.95 8.37 16.06
N LEU A 75 -4.81 8.70 15.09
CA LEU A 75 -5.78 9.79 15.22
C LEU A 75 -6.83 9.43 16.27
N SER A 76 -7.29 10.46 17.00
CA SER A 76 -8.45 10.33 17.88
C SER A 76 -9.70 9.94 17.07
N ASN A 77 -10.69 9.36 17.75
CA ASN A 77 -11.98 9.04 17.15
C ASN A 77 -12.63 10.27 16.48
N ARG A 78 -12.52 11.46 17.09
CA ARG A 78 -13.03 12.71 16.52
C ARG A 78 -12.35 13.08 15.20
N GLU A 79 -11.02 12.99 15.14
CA GLU A 79 -10.24 13.32 13.94
C GLU A 79 -10.48 12.31 12.82
N LEU A 80 -10.46 11.02 13.13
CA LEU A 80 -10.69 9.97 12.13
C LEU A 80 -12.09 10.08 11.53
N ALA A 81 -13.10 10.33 12.36
CA ALA A 81 -14.48 10.52 11.90
C ALA A 81 -14.61 11.76 11.00
N ARG A 82 -13.91 12.85 11.32
CA ARG A 82 -13.82 14.04 10.45
C ARG A 82 -13.21 13.69 9.09
N VAL A 83 -12.09 12.97 9.08
CA VAL A 83 -11.41 12.55 7.83
C VAL A 83 -12.35 11.68 6.98
N LEU A 84 -12.95 10.63 7.55
CA LEU A 84 -13.86 9.74 6.80
C LEU A 84 -15.05 10.50 6.22
N ARG A 85 -15.75 11.32 7.02
CA ARG A 85 -16.90 12.10 6.55
C ARG A 85 -16.55 13.04 5.40
N SER A 86 -15.34 13.61 5.39
CA SER A 86 -14.91 14.47 4.28
C SER A 86 -14.84 13.75 2.94
N PHE A 87 -14.68 12.43 2.91
CA PHE A 87 -14.60 11.65 1.67
C PHE A 87 -15.86 10.83 1.40
N ASP A 88 -16.65 10.49 2.42
CA ASP A 88 -17.93 9.79 2.26
C ASP A 88 -18.93 10.52 1.35
N ILE A 89 -18.84 11.85 1.31
CA ILE A 89 -19.71 12.69 0.46
C ILE A 89 -19.37 12.58 -1.03
N LEU A 90 -18.24 11.97 -1.40
CA LEU A 90 -17.81 11.87 -2.79
C LEU A 90 -18.55 10.70 -3.46
N PRO A 91 -19.48 10.95 -4.41
CA PRO A 91 -20.33 9.91 -4.97
C PRO A 91 -19.54 8.87 -5.75
N GLN A 92 -18.46 9.26 -6.42
CA GLN A 92 -17.62 8.39 -7.25
C GLN A 92 -16.83 7.34 -6.48
N LEU A 93 -16.60 7.53 -5.16
CA LEU A 93 -15.90 6.55 -4.36
C LEU A 93 -16.83 5.36 -4.06
N SER A 94 -16.42 4.16 -4.40
CA SER A 94 -17.17 2.93 -4.11
C SER A 94 -16.83 2.35 -2.75
N LEU A 95 -15.60 2.57 -2.24
CA LEU A 95 -15.16 2.09 -0.94
C LEU A 95 -13.99 2.91 -0.39
N ILE A 96 -13.77 2.79 0.92
CA ILE A 96 -12.62 3.37 1.63
C ILE A 96 -11.86 2.25 2.34
N ARG A 97 -10.53 2.22 2.18
CA ARG A 97 -9.65 1.35 2.94
C ARG A 97 -8.94 2.12 4.04
N VAL A 98 -8.87 1.57 5.25
CA VAL A 98 -8.05 2.09 6.34
C VAL A 98 -6.90 1.12 6.57
N ALA A 99 -5.68 1.52 6.23
CA ALA A 99 -4.49 0.71 6.38
C ALA A 99 -3.77 1.03 7.69
N SER A 100 -3.80 0.10 8.65
CA SER A 100 -3.31 0.32 10.01
C SER A 100 -2.69 -0.94 10.59
N ARG A 101 -1.68 -0.75 11.42
CA ARG A 101 -0.99 -1.78 12.21
C ARG A 101 -1.47 -1.82 13.66
N ALA A 102 -2.52 -1.06 13.99
CA ALA A 102 -3.12 -1.04 15.33
C ALA A 102 -3.49 -2.44 15.83
N LEU A 103 -3.99 -3.33 14.96
CA LEU A 103 -4.31 -4.71 15.37
C LEU A 103 -3.10 -5.49 15.92
N SER A 104 -1.86 -5.15 15.54
CA SER A 104 -0.66 -5.77 16.08
C SER A 104 -0.03 -4.98 17.21
N PHE A 105 -0.02 -3.65 17.14
CA PHE A 105 0.70 -2.79 18.10
C PHE A 105 -0.17 -2.27 19.25
N CYS A 106 -1.45 -2.04 19.01
CA CYS A 106 -2.39 -1.49 19.99
C CYS A 106 -3.81 -2.02 19.74
N PRO A 107 -4.09 -3.31 19.99
CA PRO A 107 -5.40 -3.90 19.68
C PRO A 107 -6.57 -3.20 20.38
N LYS A 108 -6.32 -2.62 21.57
CA LYS A 108 -7.30 -1.84 22.34
C LYS A 108 -7.80 -0.60 21.60
N ARG A 109 -7.07 -0.09 20.60
CA ARG A 109 -7.53 0.99 19.72
C ARG A 109 -8.81 0.63 18.96
N ILE A 110 -9.06 -0.66 18.76
CA ILE A 110 -10.32 -1.16 18.20
C ILE A 110 -11.40 -1.19 19.30
N ASP A 111 -11.79 0.01 19.72
CA ASP A 111 -12.83 0.24 20.71
C ASP A 111 -14.23 0.37 20.06
N HIS A 112 -15.26 0.53 20.89
CA HIS A 112 -16.63 0.72 20.42
C HIS A 112 -16.81 2.03 19.63
N GLY A 113 -16.05 3.08 19.93
CA GLY A 113 -16.12 4.35 19.24
C GLY A 113 -15.62 4.25 17.79
N LEU A 114 -14.50 3.55 17.58
CA LEU A 114 -13.96 3.29 16.26
C LEU A 114 -14.93 2.47 15.41
N VAL A 115 -15.49 1.41 16.00
CA VAL A 115 -16.47 0.56 15.32
C VAL A 115 -17.67 1.39 14.86
N LYS A 116 -18.22 2.24 15.74
CA LYS A 116 -19.32 3.15 15.38
C LYS A 116 -18.93 4.09 14.23
N ILE A 117 -17.69 4.59 14.22
CA ILE A 117 -17.20 5.45 13.12
C ILE A 117 -17.18 4.70 11.79
N PHE A 118 -16.71 3.45 11.77
CA PHE A 118 -16.70 2.65 10.55
C PHE A 118 -18.11 2.28 10.07
N GLN A 119 -19.01 1.94 10.99
CA GLN A 119 -20.41 1.62 10.67
C GLN A 119 -21.21 2.84 10.19
N ALA A 120 -20.89 4.03 10.70
CA ALA A 120 -21.54 5.27 10.28
C ALA A 120 -21.07 5.77 8.90
N SER A 121 -20.00 5.19 8.33
CA SER A 121 -19.53 5.59 7.02
C SER A 121 -20.53 5.21 5.94
N ARG A 122 -20.78 6.13 5.00
CA ARG A 122 -21.69 5.88 3.87
C ARG A 122 -21.11 4.93 2.83
N LYS A 123 -19.81 4.66 2.92
CA LYS A 123 -19.07 3.78 2.01
C LYS A 123 -18.60 2.56 2.79
N PRO A 124 -18.56 1.36 2.19
CA PRO A 124 -17.95 0.21 2.83
C PRO A 124 -16.51 0.52 3.26
N VAL A 125 -16.24 0.43 4.57
CA VAL A 125 -14.89 0.57 5.11
C VAL A 125 -14.23 -0.80 5.17
N TRP A 126 -13.08 -0.92 4.54
CA TRP A 126 -12.24 -2.11 4.59
C TRP A 126 -11.02 -1.84 5.46
N PHE A 127 -10.69 -2.77 6.34
CA PHE A 127 -9.48 -2.69 7.16
C PHE A 127 -8.33 -3.42 6.48
N VAL A 128 -7.19 -2.77 6.31
CA VAL A 128 -5.96 -3.40 5.82
C VAL A 128 -5.00 -3.51 6.99
N SER A 129 -4.95 -4.71 7.57
CA SER A 129 -4.02 -5.08 8.64
C SER A 129 -2.62 -5.35 8.11
N HIS A 130 -1.62 -5.31 9.00
CA HIS A 130 -0.24 -5.63 8.66
C HIS A 130 0.39 -6.57 9.68
N PHE A 131 0.31 -7.88 9.38
CA PHE A 131 0.86 -8.96 10.21
C PHE A 131 1.98 -9.67 9.45
N ASN A 132 3.06 -9.97 10.15
CA ASN A 132 4.24 -10.64 9.59
C ASN A 132 4.53 -12.00 10.21
N HIS A 133 3.97 -12.30 11.39
CA HIS A 133 4.17 -13.59 12.04
C HIS A 133 2.95 -13.98 12.89
N ALA A 134 2.64 -15.28 13.00
CA ALA A 134 1.50 -15.77 13.78
C ALA A 134 1.54 -15.38 15.27
N ARG A 135 2.74 -15.11 15.79
CA ARG A 135 2.97 -14.60 17.17
C ARG A 135 2.34 -13.23 17.42
N GLU A 136 2.09 -12.44 16.37
CA GLU A 136 1.38 -11.15 16.48
C GLU A 136 -0.13 -11.35 16.73
N LEU A 137 -0.66 -12.57 16.55
CA LEU A 137 -2.07 -12.94 16.76
C LEU A 137 -2.34 -13.35 18.22
N GLY A 138 -2.03 -12.46 19.15
CA GLY A 138 -2.34 -12.64 20.57
C GLY A 138 -3.85 -12.56 20.89
N ARG A 139 -4.22 -12.84 22.15
CA ARG A 139 -5.62 -12.81 22.62
C ARG A 139 -6.31 -11.48 22.34
N GLU A 140 -5.67 -10.35 22.69
CA GLU A 140 -6.25 -9.02 22.47
C GLU A 140 -6.43 -8.71 20.98
N THR A 141 -5.46 -9.08 20.15
CA THR A 141 -5.52 -8.99 18.68
C THR A 141 -6.71 -9.75 18.12
N ILE A 142 -6.90 -11.01 18.54
CA ILE A 142 -8.02 -11.85 18.08
C ILE A 142 -9.36 -11.24 18.46
N LEU A 143 -9.49 -10.72 19.69
CA LEU A 143 -10.71 -10.04 20.13
C LEU A 143 -11.00 -8.77 19.32
N ALA A 144 -9.96 -7.98 19.03
CA ALA A 144 -10.07 -6.79 18.18
C ALA A 144 -10.48 -7.13 16.75
N VAL A 145 -9.90 -8.18 16.15
CA VAL A 145 -10.30 -8.70 14.83
C VAL A 145 -11.77 -9.13 14.84
N ARG A 146 -12.20 -9.92 15.83
CA ARG A 146 -13.60 -10.36 15.96
C ARG A 146 -14.56 -9.19 16.10
N ARG A 147 -14.17 -8.13 16.83
CA ARG A 147 -14.98 -6.92 16.97
C ARG A 147 -15.17 -6.21 15.61
N LEU A 148 -14.10 -6.06 14.82
CA LEU A 148 -14.22 -5.51 13.46
C LEU A 148 -15.10 -6.38 12.55
N LYS A 149 -14.93 -7.71 12.61
CA LYS A 149 -15.74 -8.65 11.83
C LYS A 149 -17.23 -8.60 12.20
N ALA A 150 -17.54 -8.55 13.50
CA ALA A 150 -18.91 -8.40 13.99
C ALA A 150 -19.56 -7.09 13.55
N ALA A 151 -18.76 -6.05 13.30
CA ALA A 151 -19.21 -4.78 12.74
C ALA A 151 -19.41 -4.80 11.22
N GLY A 152 -19.20 -5.94 10.55
CA GLY A 152 -19.30 -6.08 9.10
C GLY A 152 -18.07 -5.59 8.33
N VAL A 153 -16.95 -5.31 9.00
CA VAL A 153 -15.74 -4.80 8.34
C VAL A 153 -15.00 -5.94 7.64
N ASN A 154 -14.74 -5.76 6.34
CA ASN A 154 -13.87 -6.65 5.59
C ASN A 154 -12.41 -6.39 5.94
N ILE A 155 -11.65 -7.45 6.22
CA ILE A 155 -10.26 -7.33 6.69
C ILE A 155 -9.33 -8.04 5.71
N LEU A 156 -8.37 -7.27 5.20
CA LEU A 156 -7.25 -7.74 4.40
C LEU A 156 -5.99 -7.74 5.26
N ASN A 157 -5.03 -8.61 4.92
CA ASN A 157 -3.70 -8.59 5.53
C ASN A 157 -2.61 -8.39 4.48
N GLN A 158 -1.76 -7.40 4.74
CA GLN A 158 -0.50 -7.23 4.03
C GLN A 158 0.61 -7.82 4.90
N THR A 159 1.45 -8.65 4.31
CA THR A 159 2.65 -9.21 4.93
C THR A 159 3.85 -8.75 4.12
N VAL A 160 4.97 -8.49 4.79
CA VAL A 160 6.27 -8.27 4.14
C VAL A 160 7.11 -9.52 4.41
N LEU A 161 7.76 -10.02 3.37
CA LEU A 161 8.71 -11.12 3.43
C LEU A 161 10.03 -10.59 4.01
N LEU A 162 10.40 -11.10 5.18
CA LEU A 162 11.49 -10.61 6.00
C LEU A 162 12.41 -11.78 6.37
N ARG A 163 13.67 -11.67 5.96
CA ARG A 163 14.71 -12.64 6.26
C ARG A 163 14.86 -12.85 7.77
N GLY A 164 14.91 -14.11 8.19
CA GLY A 164 15.04 -14.48 9.61
C GLY A 164 13.79 -14.25 10.46
N VAL A 165 12.66 -13.86 9.85
CA VAL A 165 11.38 -13.66 10.55
C VAL A 165 10.31 -14.58 9.99
N ASN A 166 10.06 -14.51 8.68
CA ASN A 166 8.98 -15.26 8.02
C ASN A 166 9.37 -15.74 6.62
N ASP A 167 10.66 -15.86 6.33
CA ASP A 167 11.21 -16.30 5.03
C ASP A 167 11.16 -17.82 4.82
N ARG A 168 10.20 -18.50 5.45
CA ARG A 168 9.93 -19.93 5.32
C ARG A 168 8.47 -20.18 4.99
N ALA A 169 8.23 -21.11 4.07
CA ALA A 169 6.88 -21.44 3.61
C ALA A 169 5.98 -21.98 4.74
N GLU A 170 6.54 -22.73 5.69
CA GLU A 170 5.78 -23.29 6.82
C GLU A 170 5.30 -22.17 7.77
N ILE A 171 6.17 -21.19 8.06
CA ILE A 171 5.87 -20.05 8.93
C ILE A 171 4.76 -19.18 8.33
N LEU A 172 4.87 -18.86 7.04
CA LEU A 172 3.85 -18.09 6.33
C LEU A 172 2.54 -18.86 6.18
N SER A 173 2.61 -20.17 5.93
CA SER A 173 1.42 -21.02 5.86
C SER A 173 0.66 -21.03 7.19
N ASP A 174 1.35 -21.13 8.33
CA ASP A 174 0.73 -21.04 9.66
C ASP A 174 0.06 -19.68 9.88
N LEU A 175 0.77 -18.57 9.60
CA LEU A 175 0.19 -17.23 9.68
C LEU A 175 -1.07 -17.10 8.81
N PHE A 176 -0.99 -17.47 7.54
CA PHE A 176 -2.09 -17.29 6.60
C PHE A 176 -3.30 -18.18 6.91
N ARG A 177 -3.08 -19.41 7.42
CA ARG A 177 -4.16 -20.27 7.92
C ARG A 177 -4.87 -19.66 9.12
N ARG A 178 -4.11 -19.14 10.10
CA ARG A 178 -4.69 -18.47 11.27
C ARG A 178 -5.47 -17.22 10.90
N LEU A 179 -4.94 -16.40 10.00
CA LEU A 179 -5.65 -15.23 9.48
C LEU A 179 -6.97 -15.62 8.81
N ALA A 180 -6.94 -16.61 7.91
CA ALA A 180 -8.14 -17.07 7.24
C ALA A 180 -9.19 -17.64 8.22
N GLY A 181 -8.76 -18.37 9.25
CA GLY A 181 -9.63 -18.84 10.33
C GLY A 181 -10.28 -17.72 11.16
N LEU A 182 -9.69 -16.53 11.16
CA LEU A 182 -10.26 -15.31 11.76
C LEU A 182 -11.11 -14.48 10.78
N GLY A 183 -11.30 -14.97 9.54
CA GLY A 183 -11.99 -14.24 8.48
C GLY A 183 -11.20 -13.03 7.97
N VAL A 184 -9.87 -13.04 8.12
CA VAL A 184 -8.93 -12.06 7.56
C VAL A 184 -8.29 -12.66 6.30
N LYS A 185 -8.41 -11.98 5.15
CA LYS A 185 -7.87 -12.47 3.88
C LYS A 185 -6.37 -12.14 3.78
N PRO A 186 -5.48 -13.14 3.64
CA PRO A 186 -4.10 -12.90 3.19
C PRO A 186 -4.15 -12.25 1.80
N TYR A 187 -3.78 -10.97 1.72
CA TYR A 187 -3.97 -10.16 0.53
C TYR A 187 -2.69 -10.06 -0.29
N TYR A 188 -1.63 -9.55 0.34
CA TYR A 188 -0.33 -9.41 -0.30
C TYR A 188 0.78 -9.97 0.57
N LEU A 189 1.70 -10.69 -0.07
CA LEU A 189 3.05 -10.88 0.41
C LEU A 189 3.96 -9.96 -0.40
N PHE A 190 4.51 -8.95 0.26
CA PHE A 190 5.42 -8.00 -0.35
C PHE A 190 6.86 -8.47 -0.19
N GLN A 191 7.65 -8.40 -1.24
CA GLN A 191 9.10 -8.35 -1.12
C GLN A 191 9.49 -7.18 -0.22
N CYS A 192 10.49 -7.36 0.65
CA CYS A 192 11.02 -6.23 1.43
C CYS A 192 11.57 -5.16 0.48
N ASP A 193 11.13 -3.92 0.66
CA ASP A 193 11.63 -2.81 -0.15
C ASP A 193 13.12 -2.57 0.13
N PRO A 194 13.93 -2.30 -0.91
CA PRO A 194 15.37 -2.05 -0.80
C PRO A 194 15.63 -0.63 -0.30
N CYS A 195 15.22 -0.34 0.93
CA CYS A 195 15.39 0.94 1.58
C CYS A 195 16.69 0.97 2.42
N VAL A 196 17.16 2.18 2.70
CA VAL A 196 18.35 2.36 3.54
C VAL A 196 18.12 1.71 4.91
N GLY A 197 19.07 0.87 5.33
CA GLY A 197 19.05 0.19 6.62
C GLY A 197 18.07 -0.99 6.72
N THR A 198 17.47 -1.48 5.63
CA THR A 198 16.60 -2.68 5.63
C THR A 198 17.25 -3.91 5.01
N ALA A 199 18.47 -3.79 4.48
CA ALA A 199 19.16 -4.86 3.75
C ALA A 199 19.29 -6.19 4.52
N HIS A 200 19.34 -6.14 5.85
CA HIS A 200 19.39 -7.34 6.69
C HIS A 200 18.08 -8.16 6.68
N PHE A 201 16.96 -7.54 6.31
CA PHE A 201 15.65 -8.20 6.10
C PHE A 201 15.43 -8.64 4.65
N SER A 202 16.25 -8.19 3.70
CA SER A 202 16.05 -8.51 2.29
C SER A 202 16.24 -10.00 2.00
N THR A 203 15.29 -10.55 1.26
CA THR A 203 15.38 -11.89 0.66
C THR A 203 15.77 -11.78 -0.82
N ASP A 204 16.40 -12.82 -1.34
CA ASP A 204 16.66 -12.94 -2.77
C ASP A 204 15.35 -13.12 -3.56
N LEU A 205 15.20 -12.45 -4.71
CA LEU A 205 13.96 -12.49 -5.48
C LEU A 205 13.65 -13.91 -6.01
N ILE A 206 14.66 -14.67 -6.46
CA ILE A 206 14.46 -16.04 -6.95
C ILE A 206 14.02 -16.93 -5.78
N SER A 207 14.67 -16.82 -4.63
CA SER A 207 14.27 -17.57 -3.42
C SER A 207 12.84 -17.21 -2.99
N SER A 208 12.45 -15.94 -3.11
CA SER A 208 11.12 -15.45 -2.75
C SER A 208 10.03 -16.00 -3.69
N LEU A 209 10.34 -16.14 -4.98
CA LEU A 209 9.44 -16.79 -5.96
C LEU A 209 9.33 -18.29 -5.71
N GLY A 210 10.44 -18.98 -5.43
CA GLY A 210 10.40 -20.39 -5.03
C GLY A 210 9.62 -20.62 -3.74
N LEU A 211 9.64 -19.67 -2.81
CA LEU A 211 8.77 -19.69 -1.63
C LEU A 211 7.29 -19.57 -2.01
N MET A 212 6.95 -18.71 -2.97
CA MET A 212 5.57 -18.58 -3.46
C MET A 212 5.06 -19.84 -4.16
N GLU A 213 5.90 -20.57 -4.89
CA GLU A 213 5.55 -21.88 -5.46
C GLU A 213 5.20 -22.90 -4.37
N LYS A 214 5.98 -22.94 -3.29
CA LYS A 214 5.67 -23.79 -2.13
C LYS A 214 4.35 -23.38 -1.47
N LEU A 215 4.12 -22.08 -1.29
CA LEU A 215 2.86 -21.57 -0.74
C LEU A 215 1.67 -21.89 -1.63
N GLY A 216 1.84 -21.88 -2.95
CA GLY A 216 0.81 -22.17 -3.95
C GLY A 216 0.20 -23.57 -3.85
N LYS A 217 0.86 -24.51 -3.15
CA LYS A 217 0.34 -25.85 -2.84
C LYS A 217 -0.74 -25.86 -1.76
N ASN A 218 -0.91 -24.75 -1.02
CA ASN A 218 -1.97 -24.62 -0.03
C ASN A 218 -3.32 -24.26 -0.67
N SER A 219 -4.39 -24.28 0.13
CA SER A 219 -5.70 -23.79 -0.28
C SER A 219 -5.64 -22.35 -0.82
N GLY A 220 -6.28 -22.09 -1.97
CA GLY A 220 -6.28 -20.77 -2.61
C GLY A 220 -6.82 -19.64 -1.75
N ILE A 221 -7.61 -19.93 -0.71
CA ILE A 221 -8.08 -18.90 0.24
C ILE A 221 -6.93 -18.29 1.05
N ILE A 222 -5.85 -19.05 1.31
CA ILE A 222 -4.73 -18.58 2.13
C ILE A 222 -3.52 -18.10 1.31
N VAL A 223 -3.50 -18.34 -0.01
CA VAL A 223 -2.38 -17.91 -0.88
C VAL A 223 -2.51 -16.42 -1.19
N PRO A 224 -1.58 -15.56 -0.74
CA PRO A 224 -1.62 -14.14 -1.05
C PRO A 224 -1.10 -13.89 -2.47
N ARG A 225 -1.34 -12.68 -2.99
CA ARG A 225 -0.64 -12.22 -4.19
C ARG A 225 0.78 -11.81 -3.83
N PHE A 226 1.78 -12.31 -4.51
CA PHE A 226 3.15 -11.81 -4.35
C PHE A 226 3.34 -10.51 -5.12
N ALA A 227 4.09 -9.58 -4.54
CA ALA A 227 4.37 -8.32 -5.20
C ALA A 227 5.62 -7.63 -4.68
N PHE A 228 6.16 -6.75 -5.51
CA PHE A 228 7.24 -5.85 -5.12
C PHE A 228 7.06 -4.49 -5.78
N GLU A 229 7.62 -3.47 -5.17
CA GLU A 229 7.59 -2.12 -5.70
C GLU A 229 8.75 -1.94 -6.69
N LEU A 230 8.44 -1.45 -7.89
CA LEU A 230 9.44 -1.03 -8.86
C LEU A 230 9.50 0.50 -8.92
N PRO A 231 10.67 1.11 -8.70
CA PRO A 231 10.85 2.54 -8.85
C PRO A 231 10.30 3.04 -10.20
N GLY A 232 9.38 4.00 -10.16
CA GLY A 232 8.76 4.62 -11.34
C GLY A 232 7.60 3.84 -11.97
N PHE A 233 7.48 2.53 -11.74
CA PHE A 233 6.42 1.69 -12.33
C PHE A 233 5.32 1.32 -11.32
N GLY A 234 5.60 1.46 -10.03
CA GLY A 234 4.70 1.04 -8.97
C GLY A 234 4.82 -0.45 -8.69
N LYS A 235 3.78 -0.99 -8.07
CA LYS A 235 3.68 -2.40 -7.71
C LYS A 235 3.63 -3.32 -8.92
N LEU A 236 4.51 -4.30 -8.93
CA LEU A 236 4.53 -5.41 -9.88
C LEU A 236 4.18 -6.72 -9.16
N SER A 237 3.36 -7.56 -9.80
CA SER A 237 3.04 -8.91 -9.35
C SER A 237 3.30 -9.87 -10.51
N PRO A 238 4.50 -10.47 -10.61
CA PRO A 238 4.76 -11.47 -11.64
C PRO A 238 3.80 -12.65 -11.50
N GLY A 239 3.39 -13.19 -12.64
CA GLY A 239 2.54 -14.37 -12.74
C GLY A 239 3.10 -15.38 -13.74
N PRO A 240 2.29 -16.36 -14.19
CA PRO A 240 2.69 -17.31 -15.21
C PRO A 240 3.24 -16.63 -16.47
N GLY A 241 4.31 -17.19 -17.05
CA GLY A 241 4.92 -16.70 -18.29
C GLY A 241 5.89 -15.52 -18.14
N TRP A 242 6.07 -14.98 -16.93
CA TRP A 242 7.09 -13.95 -16.68
C TRP A 242 8.48 -14.57 -16.64
N LYS A 243 9.46 -13.93 -17.28
CA LYS A 243 10.86 -14.39 -17.26
C LYS A 243 11.66 -13.53 -16.30
N ILE A 244 12.35 -14.14 -15.35
CA ILE A 244 13.14 -13.43 -14.33
C ILE A 244 14.57 -13.98 -14.40
N LYS A 245 15.53 -13.09 -14.67
CA LYS A 245 16.95 -13.43 -14.83
C LYS A 245 17.79 -12.63 -13.84
N ARG A 246 18.71 -13.29 -13.14
CA ARG A 246 19.69 -12.63 -12.29
C ARG A 246 20.73 -11.90 -13.15
N GLU A 247 21.15 -10.74 -12.67
CA GLU A 247 22.23 -9.93 -13.24
C GLU A 247 23.14 -9.41 -12.13
N ALA A 248 24.29 -8.82 -12.51
CA ALA A 248 25.29 -8.33 -11.57
C ALA A 248 24.75 -7.34 -10.52
N LYS A 249 23.77 -6.50 -10.89
CA LYS A 249 23.22 -5.42 -10.02
C LYS A 249 21.76 -5.63 -9.61
N GLY A 250 21.17 -6.77 -9.92
CA GLY A 250 19.74 -6.97 -9.71
C GLY A 250 19.13 -8.11 -10.53
N PHE A 251 17.88 -7.94 -10.92
CA PHE A 251 17.11 -8.89 -11.70
C PHE A 251 16.41 -8.20 -12.86
N ARG A 252 16.55 -8.78 -14.05
CA ARG A 252 15.77 -8.41 -15.22
C ARG A 252 14.49 -9.24 -15.26
N ILE A 253 13.36 -8.56 -15.34
CA ILE A 253 12.02 -9.13 -15.30
C ILE A 253 11.32 -8.76 -16.60
N ILE A 254 10.86 -9.77 -17.35
CA ILE A 254 10.22 -9.59 -18.66
C ILE A 254 8.81 -10.14 -18.57
N SER A 255 7.81 -9.30 -18.86
CA SER A 255 6.41 -9.74 -18.91
C SER A 255 6.12 -10.59 -20.16
N PRO A 256 5.01 -11.34 -20.19
CA PRO A 256 4.58 -12.07 -21.39
C PRO A 256 4.43 -11.18 -22.64
N ALA A 257 4.08 -9.91 -22.45
CA ALA A 257 3.99 -8.91 -23.52
C ALA A 257 5.35 -8.31 -23.94
N GLY A 258 6.47 -8.89 -23.48
CA GLY A 258 7.83 -8.45 -23.82
C GLY A 258 8.31 -7.20 -23.07
N LYS A 259 7.53 -6.64 -22.15
CA LYS A 259 7.94 -5.45 -21.40
C LYS A 259 9.01 -5.80 -20.37
N ASN A 260 10.10 -5.05 -20.39
CA ASN A 260 11.29 -5.29 -19.59
C ASN A 260 11.33 -4.33 -18.38
N TYR A 261 11.67 -4.87 -17.21
CA TYR A 261 11.81 -4.17 -15.94
C TYR A 261 13.10 -4.60 -15.24
N PHE A 262 13.67 -3.71 -14.43
CA PHE A 262 14.85 -3.99 -13.62
C PHE A 262 14.54 -3.83 -12.12
N TYR A 263 14.77 -4.88 -11.35
CA TYR A 263 14.64 -4.90 -9.89
C TYR A 263 16.03 -4.90 -9.24
N PRO A 264 16.45 -3.83 -8.54
CA PRO A 264 17.79 -3.73 -7.97
C PRO A 264 17.94 -4.57 -6.68
N THR A 265 19.12 -5.15 -6.48
CA THR A 265 19.50 -5.84 -5.22
C THR A 265 20.15 -4.91 -4.20
N VAL A 266 20.59 -3.72 -4.63
CA VAL A 266 21.24 -2.71 -3.77
C VAL A 266 20.19 -1.69 -3.33
N PRO A 267 20.25 -1.18 -2.08
CA PRO A 267 19.35 -0.12 -1.62
C PRO A 267 19.29 1.04 -2.59
N VAL A 268 18.09 1.43 -2.99
CA VAL A 268 17.88 2.62 -3.79
C VAL A 268 17.65 3.76 -2.81
N PRO A 269 18.44 4.84 -2.82
CA PRO A 269 18.15 6.02 -1.99
C PRO A 269 16.73 6.49 -2.26
N ALA A 270 15.97 6.88 -1.23
CA ALA A 270 14.60 7.38 -1.38
C ALA A 270 14.50 8.57 -2.38
N SER A 271 15.61 9.29 -2.57
CA SER A 271 15.78 10.39 -3.51
C SER A 271 15.98 9.98 -4.98
N ALA A 272 16.22 8.69 -5.29
CA ALA A 272 16.49 8.22 -6.65
C ALA A 272 15.23 8.07 -7.53
N GLY A 273 14.06 8.49 -7.03
CA GLY A 273 12.92 8.85 -7.88
C GLY A 273 13.13 10.09 -8.74
N LYS A 274 14.35 10.65 -8.79
CA LYS A 274 14.81 11.69 -9.72
C LYS A 274 15.47 11.08 -10.96
N PHE A 275 14.77 10.22 -11.70
CA PHE A 275 15.19 9.93 -13.07
C PHE A 275 14.56 10.97 -14.00
N ARG A 276 15.40 11.83 -14.60
CA ARG A 276 15.04 12.66 -15.74
C ARG A 276 14.61 11.72 -16.87
N SER A 277 13.31 11.64 -17.15
CA SER A 277 12.85 11.07 -18.41
C SER A 277 13.35 11.99 -19.52
N GLY A 278 14.46 11.62 -20.16
CA GLY A 278 14.88 12.21 -21.41
C GLY A 278 13.88 11.83 -22.50
N HIS A 279 12.74 12.51 -22.53
CA HIS A 279 11.97 12.63 -23.76
C HIS A 279 12.73 13.63 -24.63
N LYS A 280 13.49 13.11 -25.59
CA LYS A 280 13.86 13.85 -26.79
C LYS A 280 12.59 14.50 -27.32
N LYS A 281 12.57 15.84 -27.35
CA LYS A 281 11.58 16.63 -28.08
C LYS A 281 11.64 16.19 -29.54
N GLY A 282 10.68 15.37 -29.97
CA GLY A 282 10.38 15.17 -31.37
C GLY A 282 9.67 16.41 -31.88
N LEU A 283 10.27 17.06 -32.88
CA LEU A 283 9.70 18.19 -33.61
C LEU A 283 8.33 17.83 -34.18
N LEU A 284 7.33 18.66 -33.89
CA LEU A 284 6.23 18.92 -34.81
C LEU A 284 6.05 20.44 -34.88
N HIS A 285 6.81 21.07 -35.79
CA HIS A 285 6.50 22.40 -36.31
C HIS A 285 5.34 22.25 -37.30
N GLY A 286 4.11 22.39 -36.81
CA GLY A 286 2.95 22.70 -37.66
C GLY A 286 2.88 24.21 -37.86
N ARG A 287 3.41 24.71 -38.98
CA ARG A 287 3.21 26.10 -39.43
C ARG A 287 1.72 26.29 -39.76
N SER A 288 0.97 27.08 -38.98
CA SER A 288 -0.25 27.71 -39.47
C SER A 288 0.11 29.09 -40.01
N ARG A 289 0.18 29.22 -41.34
CA ARG A 289 0.25 30.53 -42.01
C ARG A 289 -1.08 31.25 -41.79
N ARG A 290 -0.96 32.53 -41.40
CA ARG A 290 -1.99 33.55 -41.58
C ARG A 290 -1.90 34.05 -43.02
N GLU A 291 -2.95 33.83 -43.80
CA GLU A 291 -3.36 34.57 -45.00
C GLU A 291 -4.90 34.55 -44.86
N GLY A 292 -5.67 35.62 -44.82
CA GLY A 292 -5.59 36.91 -45.47
C GLY A 292 -7.00 37.14 -46.01
N PHE A 293 -7.84 37.91 -45.31
CA PHE A 293 -9.14 38.35 -45.83
C PHE A 293 -8.90 39.39 -46.93
N GLY A 294 -9.48 39.18 -48.09
CA GLY A 294 -9.45 40.12 -49.20
C GLY A 294 -10.28 39.67 -50.40
N LYS A 295 -11.57 40.05 -50.35
CA LYS A 295 -12.62 39.99 -51.38
C LYS A 295 -13.21 38.63 -51.74
#